data_AF-A0A248UN64-F1
#
_entry.id   AF-A0A248UN64-F1
#
_cell.length_a   1.000
_cell.length_b   1.000
_cell.length_c   1.000
_cell.angle_alpha   90.00
_cell.angle_beta   90.00
_cell.angle_gamma   90.00
#
_symmetry.space_group_name_H-M   'P 1'
#
loop_
_entity.id
_entity.type
_entity.pdbx_description
1 polymer ?
#
loop_
_entity_poly.entity_id
_entity_poly.type
_entity_poly.pdbx_seq_one_letter_code
_entity_poly.pdbx_strand_id
1 'polypeptide(L)' 'MVEILNKVEPRFGSALMAYAWYRSEPLAGFSGQTAMQLVLTGRASEVLDYIDAVDAGVYA' A
#
# COMPACT_ATOMS: atom_id res chain seq x y z
N MET A 1 7.77 -5.30 2.56
CA MET A 1 7.73 -3.97 3.22
C MET A 1 8.53 -2.94 2.44
N VAL A 2 9.87 -3.03 2.38
CA VAL A 2 10.71 -2.02 1.69
C VAL A 2 10.31 -1.81 0.23
N GLU A 3 10.04 -2.90 -0.49
CA GLU A 3 9.54 -2.86 -1.87
C GLU A 3 8.25 -2.05 -2.03
N ILE A 4 7.28 -2.26 -1.13
CA ILE A 4 6.00 -1.53 -1.12
C ILE A 4 6.24 -0.04 -0.93
N LEU A 5 7.09 0.34 0.04
CA LEU A 5 7.42 1.74 0.31
C LEU A 5 8.10 2.40 -0.89
N ASN A 6 9.08 1.73 -1.51
CA ASN A 6 9.77 2.23 -2.71
C ASN A 6 8.80 2.43 -3.88
N LYS A 7 7.80 1.56 -4.02
CA LYS A 7 6.80 1.64 -5.09
C LYS A 7 5.84 2.82 -4.90
N VAL A 8 5.43 3.11 -3.65
CA VAL A 8 4.47 4.19 -3.39
C VAL A 8 5.13 5.54 -3.10
N GLU A 9 6.41 5.58 -2.73
CA GLU A 9 7.13 6.82 -2.43
C GLU A 9 6.98 7.89 -3.53
N PRO A 10 7.09 7.59 -4.84
CA PRO A 10 6.88 8.59 -5.89
C PRO A 10 5.49 9.24 -5.88
N ARG A 11 4.46 8.55 -5.38
CA ARG A 11 3.08 9.07 -5.28
C ARG A 11 2.93 10.04 -4.11
N PHE A 12 3.67 9.78 -3.03
CA PHE A 12 3.63 10.60 -1.81
C PHE A 12 4.70 11.68 -1.77
N GLY A 13 5.73 11.61 -2.63
CA GLY A 13 6.85 12.55 -2.69
C GLY A 13 7.77 12.54 -1.45
N SER A 14 7.58 11.59 -0.53
CA SER A 14 8.37 11.46 0.70
C SER A 14 8.25 10.06 1.29
N ALA A 15 9.39 9.44 1.62
CA ALA A 15 9.44 8.20 2.39
C ALA A 15 8.64 8.24 3.70
N LEU A 16 8.58 9.40 4.38
CA LEU A 16 7.82 9.55 5.61
C LEU A 16 6.31 9.45 5.36
N MET A 17 5.83 10.06 4.28
CA MET A 17 4.42 10.01 3.90
C MET A 17 4.03 8.63 3.37
N ALA A 18 4.90 7.97 2.60
CA ALA A 18 4.73 6.59 2.19
C ALA A 18 4.60 5.65 3.40
N TYR A 19 5.44 5.85 4.42
CA TYR A 19 5.36 5.08 5.66
C TYR A 19 4.09 5.39 6.48
N ALA A 20 3.67 6.65 6.52
CA ALA A 20 2.43 7.05 7.18
C ALA A 20 1.21 6.38 6.56
N TRP A 21 1.14 6.33 5.22
CA TRP A 21 0.11 5.58 4.51
C TRP A 21 0.18 4.09 4.81
N TYR A 22 1.37 3.48 4.66
CA TYR A 22 1.58 2.04 4.85
C TYR A 22 1.07 1.51 6.20
N ARG A 23 1.26 2.30 7.27
CA ARG A 23 0.86 1.91 8.63
C ARG A 23 -0.57 2.31 9.02
N SER A 24 -1.12 3.36 8.42
CA SER A 24 -2.32 4.04 8.94
C SER A 24 -3.51 3.99 8.00
N GLU A 25 -3.30 3.83 6.69
CA GLU A 25 -4.37 3.89 5.69
C GLU A 25 -4.94 2.50 5.42
N PRO A 26 -6.25 2.29 5.65
CA PRO A 26 -6.94 1.07 5.25
C PRO A 26 -7.01 0.93 3.73
N LEU A 27 -6.79 -0.28 3.20
CA LEU A 27 -6.93 -0.55 1.77
C LEU A 27 -8.37 -0.93 1.43
N ALA A 28 -8.90 -0.31 0.37
CA ALA A 28 -10.22 -0.64 -0.16
C ALA A 28 -10.26 -2.11 -0.59
N GLY A 29 -11.31 -2.84 -0.21
CA GLY A 29 -11.45 -4.28 -0.50
C GLY A 29 -10.74 -5.22 0.48
N PHE A 30 -10.01 -4.71 1.48
CA PHE A 30 -9.28 -5.53 2.47
C PHE A 30 -9.89 -5.50 3.88
N SER A 31 -11.20 -5.29 3.97
CA SER A 31 -11.94 -5.27 5.25
C SER A 31 -11.39 -4.26 6.27
N GLY A 32 -10.91 -3.10 5.78
CA GLY A 32 -10.35 -2.06 6.64
C GLY A 32 -8.92 -2.32 7.12
N GLN A 33 -8.24 -3.35 6.60
CA GLN A 33 -6.84 -3.61 6.94
C GLN A 33 -5.89 -2.65 6.23
N THR A 34 -4.84 -2.24 6.93
CA THR A 34 -3.75 -1.45 6.36
C THR A 34 -2.76 -2.32 5.60
N ALA A 35 -1.96 -1.70 4.73
CA ALA A 35 -0.88 -2.38 4.03
C ALA A 35 0.07 -3.10 5.00
N MET A 36 0.37 -2.50 6.16
CA MET A 36 1.19 -3.12 7.20
C MET A 36 0.57 -4.40 7.76
N GLN A 37 -0.74 -4.40 8.06
CA GLN A 37 -1.43 -5.58 8.59
C GLN A 37 -1.43 -6.73 7.59
N LEU A 38 -1.60 -6.43 6.30
CA LEU A 38 -1.55 -7.42 5.23
C LEU A 38 -0.15 -8.01 5.05
N VAL A 39 0.89 -7.16 5.08
CA VAL A 39 2.28 -7.65 5.01
C VAL A 39 2.63 -8.53 6.21
N LEU A 40 2.20 -8.17 7.42
CA LEU A 40 2.43 -8.96 8.63
C LEU A 40 1.74 -10.33 8.59
N THR A 41 0.65 -10.46 7.83
CA THR A 41 -0.08 -11.72 7.63
C THR A 41 0.40 -12.51 6.40
N GLY A 42 1.50 -12.09 5.76
CA GLY A 42 2.09 -12.77 4.61
C GLY A 42 1.44 -12.40 3.26
N ARG A 43 0.54 -11.43 3.24
CA ARG A 43 -0.24 -11.02 2.06
C ARG A 43 0.38 -9.81 1.34
N ALA A 44 1.72 -9.77 1.28
CA ALA A 44 2.44 -8.64 0.69
C ALA A 44 2.22 -8.51 -0.83
N SER A 45 2.04 -9.62 -1.54
CA SER A 45 1.73 -9.63 -2.98
C SER A 45 0.41 -8.92 -3.27
N GLU A 46 -0.62 -9.16 -2.45
CA GLU A 46 -1.93 -8.52 -2.65
C GLU A 46 -1.88 -7.00 -2.45
N VAL A 47 -0.97 -6.51 -1.60
CA VAL A 47 -0.73 -5.06 -1.45
C VAL A 47 -0.07 -4.49 -2.71
N LEU A 48 0.85 -5.21 -3.33
CA LEU A 48 1.49 -4.79 -4.58
C LEU A 48 0.47 -4.76 -5.73
N ASP A 49 -0.35 -5.81 -5.86
CA ASP A 49 -1.41 -5.89 -6.85
C ASP A 49 -2.43 -4.74 -6.69
N TYR A 50 -2.77 -4.41 -5.43
CA TYR A 50 -3.62 -3.26 -5.14
C TYR A 50 -2.98 -1.95 -5.63
N ILE A 51 -1.71 -1.71 -5.33
CA ILE A 51 -1.00 -0.49 -5.76
C ILE A 51 -0.97 -0.39 -7.29
N ASP A 52 -0.72 -1.51 -7.98
CA ASP A 52 -0.73 -1.59 -9.45
C ASP A 52 -2.12 -1.28 -10.01
N ALA A 53 -3.19 -1.80 -9.40
CA ALA A 53 -4.55 -1.49 -9.80
C ALA A 53 -4.89 0.00 -9.61
N VAL A 54 -4.44 0.62 -8.50
CA VAL A 54 -4.62 2.07 -8.28
C VAL A 54 -3.78 2.86 -9.31
N ASP A 55 -2.55 2.45 -9.63
CA ASP A 55 -1.72 3.07 -10.68
C ASP A 55 -2.36 2.98 -12.08
N ALA A 56 -3.04 1.88 -12.37
CA ALA A 56 -3.78 1.69 -13.61
C ALA A 56 -5.12 2.47 -13.66
N GLY A 57 -5.50 3.17 -12.58
CA GLY A 57 -6.75 3.93 -12.48
C GLY A 57 -8.00 3.07 -12.26
N VAL A 58 -7.85 1.84 -11.78
CA VAL A 58 -8.96 0.89 -11.56
C VAL A 58 -9.69 1.18 -10.23
N TYR A 59 -9.02 1.81 -9.27
CA TYR A 59 -9.62 2.26 -8.01
C TYR A 59 -9.51 3.79 -7.93
N ALA A 60 -10.66 4.48 -7.90
CA ALA A 60 -10.81 5.91 -7.65
C ALA A 60 -11.90 6.13 -6.59
#